data_AF-A0A7V0IH99-F1
#
_entry.id   AF-A0A7V0IH99-F1
#
_cell.length_a   1.000
_cell.length_b   1.000
_cell.length_c   1.000
_cell.angle_alpha   90.00
_cell.angle_beta   90.00
_cell.angle_gamma   90.00
#
_symmetry.space_group_name_H-M   'P 1'
#
loop_
_entity.id
_entity.type
_entity.pdbx_description
1 polymer ?
#
loop_
_entity_poly.entity_id
_entity_poly.type
_entity_poly.pdbx_seq_one_letter_code
_entity_poly.pdbx_strand_id
1 'polypeptide(L)'
;MAFYHLTTPQSEDDVRKLPAGDDVYLSGITYTATDAAHKRLVEMIEKGEQLPFPLEGSVIYYVGPAPAPPGKPIGSAGPTT
;
A
#
# COMPACT_ATOMS: atom_id res chain seq x y z
N MET A 1 -2.08 13.78 19.36
CA MET A 1 -1.32 12.57 19.04
C MET A 1 -2.00 11.39 19.69
N ALA A 2 -2.88 10.74 18.94
CA ALA A 2 -3.34 9.40 19.24
C ALA A 2 -2.59 8.38 18.37
N PHE A 3 -2.69 7.11 18.75
CA PHE A 3 -2.14 5.98 18.01
C PHE A 3 -3.28 5.09 17.51
N TYR A 4 -3.30 4.81 16.22
CA TYR A 4 -4.26 3.88 15.60
C TYR A 4 -3.55 2.60 15.16
N HIS A 5 -4.21 1.47 15.34
CA HIS A 5 -3.76 0.18 14.84
C HIS A 5 -4.75 -0.31 13.80
N LEU A 6 -4.32 -0.37 12.55
CA LEU A 6 -5.15 -0.77 11.42
C LEU A 6 -4.64 -2.07 10.82
N THR A 7 -5.55 -2.90 10.32
CA THR A 7 -5.22 -4.15 9.64
C THR A 7 -5.91 -4.19 8.29
N THR A 8 -5.19 -4.53 7.21
CA THR A 8 -5.78 -4.60 5.87
C THR A 8 -6.61 -5.89 5.69
N PRO A 9 -7.64 -5.88 4.83
CA PRO A 9 -8.14 -4.73 4.05
C PRO A 9 -8.84 -3.69 4.93
N GLN A 10 -8.69 -2.41 4.59
CA GLN A 10 -9.32 -1.29 5.30
C GLN A 10 -10.80 -1.14 4.91
N SER A 11 -11.61 -0.68 5.85
CA SER A 11 -12.94 -0.13 5.55
C SER A 11 -12.89 1.40 5.40
N GLU A 12 -13.91 1.98 4.78
CA GLU A 12 -14.05 3.42 4.67
C GLU A 12 -14.13 4.10 6.05
N ASP A 13 -14.84 3.49 7.01
CA ASP A 13 -14.96 3.98 8.38
C ASP A 13 -13.62 3.97 9.14
N ASP A 14 -12.75 3.00 8.84
CA ASP A 14 -11.41 2.93 9.44
C ASP A 14 -10.53 4.09 9.03
N VAL A 15 -10.64 4.54 7.78
CA VAL A 15 -9.81 5.63 7.24
C VAL A 15 -10.42 6.99 7.53
N ARG A 16 -11.76 7.12 7.48
CA ARG A 16 -12.46 8.42 7.70
C ARG A 16 -12.30 8.98 9.11
N LYS A 17 -12.04 8.13 10.11
CA LYS A 17 -11.84 8.56 11.50
C LYS A 17 -10.44 9.09 11.80
N LEU A 18 -9.50 9.01 10.85
CA LEU A 18 -8.10 9.38 11.07
C LEU A 18 -7.91 10.90 10.92
N PRO A 19 -7.54 11.62 11.99
CA PRO A 19 -7.15 13.03 11.88
C PRO A 19 -5.70 13.14 11.40
N ALA A 20 -5.40 14.23 10.67
CA ALA A 20 -4.04 14.52 10.25
C ALA A 20 -3.12 14.76 11.46
N GLY A 21 -1.92 14.19 11.42
CA GLY A 21 -0.90 14.33 12.45
C GLY A 21 -0.92 13.25 13.53
N ASP A 22 -1.90 12.33 13.53
CA ASP A 22 -1.86 11.16 14.40
C ASP A 22 -1.05 10.01 13.78
N ASP A 23 -0.54 9.13 14.64
CA ASP A 23 0.31 8.00 14.25
C ASP A 23 -0.54 6.76 13.93
N VAL A 24 -0.17 6.04 12.87
CA VAL A 24 -0.85 4.82 12.43
C VAL A 24 0.14 3.67 12.31
N TYR A 25 -0.13 2.58 13.02
CA TYR A 25 0.51 1.30 12.81
C TYR A 25 -0.36 0.43 11.92
N LEU A 26 0.18 0.03 10.77
CA LEU A 26 -0.51 -0.79 9.80
C LEU A 26 0.01 -2.23 9.83
N SER A 27 -0.90 -3.20 9.84
CA SER A 27 -0.60 -4.63 9.74
C SER A 27 -1.38 -5.28 8.60
N GLY A 28 -0.90 -6.42 8.10
CA GLY A 28 -1.56 -7.18 7.03
C GLY A 28 -0.85 -7.10 5.68
N ILE A 29 -1.60 -7.25 4.60
CA ILE A 29 -1.10 -7.23 3.22
C ILE A 29 -1.05 -5.78 2.71
N THR A 30 0.10 -5.39 2.19
CA THR A 30 0.32 -4.13 1.48
C THR A 30 0.94 -4.41 0.12
N TYR A 31 0.53 -3.67 -0.90
CA TYR A 31 1.08 -3.79 -2.25
C TYR A 31 2.09 -2.68 -2.51
N THR A 32 3.18 -2.98 -3.20
CA THR A 32 4.16 -1.97 -3.59
C THR A 32 3.92 -1.55 -5.03
N ALA A 33 3.77 -0.26 -5.29
CA ALA A 33 3.63 0.25 -6.65
C ALA A 33 4.22 1.66 -6.75
N THR A 34 4.93 1.94 -7.83
CA THR A 34 5.43 3.27 -8.20
C THR A 34 4.90 3.62 -9.60
N ASP A 35 5.54 4.52 -10.33
CA ASP A 35 5.06 5.10 -11.60
C ASP A 35 4.61 4.06 -12.63
N ALA A 36 5.48 3.09 -12.94
CA ALA A 36 5.21 2.11 -13.99
C ALA A 36 4.04 1.19 -13.63
N ALA A 37 3.92 0.84 -12.35
CA ALA A 37 2.82 0.03 -11.86
C ALA A 37 1.50 0.80 -11.90
N HIS A 38 1.49 2.07 -11.49
CA HIS A 38 0.29 2.93 -11.56
C HIS A 38 -0.16 3.15 -13.00
N LYS A 39 0.77 3.43 -13.92
CA LYS A 39 0.46 3.57 -15.35
C LYS A 39 -0.24 2.32 -15.89
N ARG A 40 0.30 1.14 -15.58
CA ARG A 40 -0.32 -0.13 -16.01
C ARG A 40 -1.69 -0.34 -15.38
N LEU A 41 -1.87 -0.06 -14.08
CA LEU A 41 -3.16 -0.20 -13.41
C LEU A 41 -4.23 0.71 -14.05
N VAL A 42 -3.88 1.96 -14.36
CA VAL A 42 -4.79 2.90 -15.03
C VAL A 42 -5.16 2.40 -16.43
N GLU A 43 -4.18 1.99 -17.24
CA GLU A 43 -4.44 1.43 -18.58
C GLU A 43 -5.36 0.20 -18.54
N MET A 44 -5.22 -0.66 -17.53
CA MET A 44 -6.09 -1.82 -17.32
C MET A 44 -7.52 -1.39 -16.97
N ILE A 45 -7.68 -0.38 -16.09
CA ILE A 45 -9.00 0.18 -15.74
C ILE A 45 -9.70 0.77 -16.96
N GLU A 46 -8.98 1.58 -17.75
CA GLU A 46 -9.51 2.22 -18.96
C GLU A 46 -9.97 1.19 -20.00
N LYS A 47 -9.29 0.06 -20.09
CA LYS A 47 -9.64 -1.06 -20.99
C LYS A 47 -10.71 -1.99 -20.41
N GLY A 48 -11.13 -1.80 -19.16
CA GLY A 48 -12.05 -2.71 -18.46
C GLY A 48 -11.44 -4.09 -18.19
N GLU A 49 -10.10 -4.18 -18.10
CA GLU A 49 -9.39 -5.42 -17.82
C GLU A 49 -9.46 -5.77 -16.33
N GLN A 50 -9.34 -7.07 -16.02
CA GLN A 50 -9.28 -7.54 -14.65
C GLN A 50 -7.98 -7.11 -13.97
N LEU A 51 -8.10 -6.43 -12.83
CA LEU A 51 -6.95 -5.99 -12.04
C LEU A 51 -6.23 -7.15 -11.35
N PRO A 52 -4.90 -7.03 -11.13
CA PRO A 52 -4.10 -8.08 -10.50
C PRO A 52 -4.41 -8.30 -9.01
N PHE A 53 -5.09 -7.34 -8.36
CA PHE A 53 -5.56 -7.41 -6.98
C PHE A 53 -6.75 -6.45 -6.77
N PRO A 54 -7.59 -6.65 -5.74
CA PRO A 54 -8.67 -5.71 -5.43
C PRO A 54 -8.11 -4.39 -4.94
N LEU A 55 -8.47 -3.26 -5.58
CA LEU A 55 -8.05 -1.93 -5.12
C LEU A 55 -8.79 -1.50 -3.85
N GLU A 56 -10.07 -1.83 -3.73
CA GLU A 56 -10.90 -1.47 -2.58
C GLU A 56 -10.33 -2.07 -1.29
N GLY A 57 -10.15 -1.23 -0.27
CA GLY A 57 -9.56 -1.61 1.02
C GLY A 57 -8.06 -1.95 0.99
N SER A 58 -7.41 -1.97 -0.18
CA SER A 58 -5.97 -2.24 -0.29
C SER A 58 -5.14 -1.01 0.06
N VAL A 59 -3.95 -1.25 0.61
CA VAL A 59 -2.95 -0.20 0.84
C VAL A 59 -1.83 -0.35 -0.17
N ILE A 60 -1.55 0.73 -0.89
CA ILE A 60 -0.42 0.82 -1.80
C ILE A 60 0.70 1.60 -1.11
N TYR A 61 1.83 0.94 -0.89
CA TYR A 61 3.04 1.54 -0.35
C TYR A 61 3.98 1.92 -1.51
N TYR A 62 4.26 3.20 -1.67
CA TYR A 62 5.17 3.69 -2.71
C TYR A 62 6.60 3.40 -2.28
N VAL A 63 7.14 2.27 -2.73
CA VAL A 63 8.49 1.79 -2.41
C VAL A 63 9.05 0.92 -3.53
N GLY A 64 10.36 1.06 -3.77
CA GLY A 64 11.17 0.10 -4.53
C GLY A 64 12.15 -0.59 -3.59
N PRO A 65 11.84 -1.77 -3.03
CA PRO A 65 12.71 -2.40 -2.04
C PRO A 65 14.06 -2.80 -2.66
N ALA A 66 15.14 -2.61 -1.90
CA ALA A 66 16.45 -3.11 -2.27
C ALA A 66 16.46 -4.65 -2.31
N PRO A 67 17.44 -5.28 -2.99
CA PRO A 67 17.59 -6.74 -2.97
C PRO A 67 17.67 -7.29 -1.54
N ALA A 68 16.97 -8.40 -1.29
CA ALA A 68 16.96 -9.04 0.02
C ALA A 68 18.33 -9.68 0.32
N PRO A 69 18.94 -9.37 1.48
CA PRO A 69 20.12 -10.11 1.94
C PRO A 69 19.80 -11.59 2.20
N PRO A 70 20.80 -12.49 2.17
CA PRO A 70 20.60 -13.90 2.48
C PRO A 70 19.88 -14.12 3.82
N GLY A 71 18.82 -14.94 3.82
CA GLY A 71 18.03 -15.26 5.01
C GLY A 71 17.05 -14.17 5.47
N LYS A 72 16.91 -13.05 4.74
CA LYS A 72 15.93 -12.00 5.04
C LYS A 72 14.77 -12.00 4.03
N PRO A 73 13.54 -11.66 4.47
CA PRO A 73 12.37 -11.66 3.58
C PRO A 73 12.35 -10.51 2.58
N ILE A 74 13.00 -9.38 2.89
CA ILE A 74 13.02 -8.17 2.06
C ILE A 74 14.30 -7.36 2.34
N GLY A 75 14.78 -6.60 1.35
CA GLY A 75 15.81 -5.60 1.55
C GLY A 75 15.24 -4.31 2.16
N SER A 76 16.07 -3.28 2.26
CA SER A 76 15.62 -1.97 2.74
C SER A 76 14.45 -1.45 1.90
N ALA A 77 13.37 -1.03 2.56
CA ALA A 77 12.11 -0.63 1.93
C ALA A 77 11.66 0.72 2.50
N GLY A 78 12.42 1.79 2.21
CA GLY A 78 12.03 3.16 2.54
C GLY A 78 11.07 3.75 1.50
N PRO A 79 10.20 4.71 1.86
CA PRO A 79 9.23 5.28 0.93
C PRO A 79 9.91 6.07 -0.20
N THR A 80 9.24 6.20 -1.33
CA THR A 80 9.58 7.15 -2.40
C THR A 80 8.53 8.26 -2.51
N THR A 81 8.97 9.40 -3.05
CA THR A 81 8.09 10.48 -3.53
C THR A 81 7.47 10.11 -4.87
#